data_AF-A0A1A9NLX8-F1
#
_entry.id   AF-A0A1A9NLX8-F1
#
_cell.length_a   1.000
_cell.length_b   1.000
_cell.length_c   1.000
_cell.angle_alpha   90.00
_cell.angle_beta   90.00
_cell.angle_gamma   90.00
#
_symmetry.space_group_name_H-M   'P 1'
#
loop_
_entity.id
_entity.type
_entity.pdbx_description
1 polymer ?
#
loop_
_entity_poly.entity_id
_entity_poly.type
_entity_poly.pdbx_seq_one_letter_code
_entity_poly.pdbx_strand_id
1 'polypeptide(L)'
;MKRMHIHISVDDLARSTAFYSQLFGASPSVQKPDYAKWMLDDPRVNFAISQRGEMPGLNHLGIQAENDGELTEIKTRLDAAGMAVLTETGTTCCYAKSDKHWVQDPSGIAWETYLTLDSAPTFNAPDAASPCCVPSAETVSFAPRKKASCG
;
A
#
# COMPACT_ATOMS: atom_id res chain seq x y z
N MET A 1 -3.32 -13.39 -11.02
CA MET A 1 -4.51 -12.55 -10.74
C MET A 1 -4.11 -11.56 -9.66
N LYS A 2 -4.32 -10.27 -9.90
CA LYS A 2 -3.93 -9.21 -8.96
C LYS A 2 -4.82 -9.22 -7.71
N ARG A 3 -4.29 -8.80 -6.55
CA ARG A 3 -4.98 -8.79 -5.26
C ARG A 3 -5.18 -7.36 -4.78
N MET A 4 -6.38 -7.03 -4.30
CA MET A 4 -6.61 -5.69 -3.73
C MET A 4 -5.86 -5.58 -2.40
N HIS A 5 -5.17 -4.47 -2.18
CA HIS A 5 -4.52 -4.14 -0.92
C HIS A 5 -5.26 -2.99 -0.24
N ILE A 6 -5.50 -3.14 1.06
CA ILE A 6 -6.10 -2.09 1.89
C ILE A 6 -5.28 -2.03 3.17
N HIS A 7 -4.80 -0.83 3.52
CA HIS A 7 -4.14 -0.58 4.79
C HIS A 7 -4.93 0.47 5.57
N ILE A 8 -5.33 0.11 6.80
CA ILE A 8 -6.01 1.00 7.74
C ILE A 8 -5.10 1.30 8.94
N SER A 9 -4.92 2.58 9.26
CA SER A 9 -4.28 2.98 10.53
C SER A 9 -5.32 2.92 11.65
N VAL A 10 -4.97 2.32 12.79
CA VAL A 10 -5.88 2.05 13.90
C VAL A 10 -5.34 2.56 15.23
N ASP A 11 -6.23 2.97 16.13
CA ASP A 11 -5.88 3.44 17.48
C ASP A 11 -5.51 2.29 18.44
N ASP A 12 -6.12 1.13 18.26
CA ASP A 12 -5.95 -0.05 19.12
C ASP A 12 -5.84 -1.28 18.23
N LEU A 13 -4.61 -1.79 18.09
CA LEU A 13 -4.30 -2.94 17.25
C LEU A 13 -4.97 -4.21 17.78
N ALA A 14 -4.99 -4.43 19.09
CA ALA A 14 -5.52 -5.66 19.68
C ALA A 14 -7.03 -5.76 19.47
N ARG A 15 -7.75 -4.67 19.77
CA ARG A 15 -9.20 -4.57 19.54
C ARG A 15 -9.54 -4.70 18.06
N SER A 16 -8.79 -4.03 17.20
CA SER A 16 -9.02 -4.08 15.75
C SER A 16 -8.73 -5.47 15.17
N THR A 17 -7.67 -6.13 15.64
CA THR A 17 -7.34 -7.50 15.23
C THR A 17 -8.46 -8.47 15.59
N ALA A 18 -9.01 -8.37 16.80
CA ALA A 18 -10.15 -9.19 17.20
C ALA A 18 -11.38 -8.95 16.31
N PHE A 19 -11.71 -7.69 16.02
CA PHE A 19 -12.82 -7.33 15.14
C PHE A 19 -12.64 -7.90 13.71
N TYR A 20 -11.51 -7.61 13.06
CA TYR A 20 -11.29 -8.04 11.67
C TYR A 20 -11.18 -9.56 11.55
N SER A 21 -10.61 -10.24 12.55
CA SER A 21 -10.56 -11.70 12.53
C SER A 21 -11.96 -12.33 12.56
N GLN A 22 -12.89 -11.73 13.31
CA GLN A 22 -14.29 -12.16 13.30
C GLN A 22 -15.00 -11.80 12.00
N LEU A 23 -14.78 -10.58 11.49
CA LEU A 23 -15.38 -10.14 10.22
C LEU A 23 -14.97 -11.04 9.05
N PHE A 24 -13.69 -11.42 8.99
CA PHE A 24 -13.16 -12.26 7.91
C PHE A 24 -13.30 -13.75 8.17
N GLY A 25 -13.69 -14.15 9.39
CA GLY A 25 -13.68 -15.56 9.80
C GLY A 25 -12.30 -16.21 9.72
N ALA A 26 -11.22 -15.42 9.85
CA ALA A 26 -9.85 -15.86 9.66
C ALA A 26 -8.87 -15.10 10.57
N SER A 27 -7.88 -15.82 11.10
CA SER A 27 -6.77 -15.21 11.84
C SER A 27 -5.80 -14.46 10.90
N PRO A 28 -5.04 -13.47 11.40
CA PRO A 28 -4.02 -12.81 10.59
C PRO A 28 -2.97 -13.81 10.09
N SER A 29 -2.60 -13.69 8.82
CA SER A 29 -1.46 -14.37 8.20
C SER A 29 -0.10 -13.87 8.71
N VAL A 30 -0.05 -12.61 9.15
CA VAL A 30 1.11 -12.00 9.82
C VAL A 30 0.60 -11.22 11.01
N GLN A 31 1.24 -11.41 12.16
CA GLN A 31 0.95 -10.65 13.38
C GLN A 31 2.25 -10.19 14.03
N LYS A 32 2.29 -8.92 14.40
CA LYS A 32 3.41 -8.20 15.03
C LYS A 32 2.86 -7.24 16.10
N PRO A 33 3.70 -6.70 16.98
CA PRO A 33 3.23 -5.80 18.05
C PRO A 33 2.54 -4.52 17.55
N ASP A 34 2.85 -4.06 16.34
CA ASP A 34 2.33 -2.82 15.74
C ASP A 34 1.60 -3.04 14.40
N TYR A 35 1.44 -4.30 13.97
CA TYR A 35 0.95 -4.64 12.62
C TYR A 35 0.23 -6.00 12.57
N ALA A 36 -0.86 -6.08 11.83
CA ALA A 36 -1.51 -7.34 11.48
C ALA A 36 -1.95 -7.35 10.01
N LYS A 37 -1.88 -8.52 9.36
CA LYS A 37 -2.23 -8.70 7.95
C LYS A 37 -3.00 -9.98 7.69
N TRP A 38 -4.04 -9.91 6.86
CA TRP A 38 -4.81 -11.04 6.36
C TRP A 38 -4.61 -11.19 4.85
N MET A 39 -4.43 -12.42 4.41
CA MET A 39 -4.42 -12.81 3.00
C MET A 39 -5.67 -13.65 2.76
N LEU A 40 -6.72 -13.04 2.21
CA LEU A 40 -8.05 -13.64 2.06
C LEU A 40 -8.31 -13.98 0.60
N ASP A 41 -8.79 -15.17 0.26
CA ASP A 41 -9.08 -15.50 -1.15
C ASP A 41 -10.49 -15.13 -1.61
N ASP A 42 -11.45 -15.02 -0.69
CA ASP A 42 -12.81 -14.55 -0.95
C ASP A 42 -13.32 -13.67 0.21
N PRO A 43 -13.40 -12.32 0.04
CA PRO A 43 -12.95 -11.58 -1.13
C PRO A 43 -11.42 -11.60 -1.27
N ARG A 44 -10.92 -11.47 -2.50
CA ARG A 44 -9.49 -11.56 -2.81
C ARG A 44 -8.70 -10.31 -2.39
N VAL A 45 -8.34 -10.25 -1.12
CA VAL A 45 -7.79 -9.07 -0.45
C VAL A 45 -6.51 -9.41 0.34
N ASN A 46 -5.56 -8.48 0.32
CA ASN A 46 -4.49 -8.34 1.29
C ASN A 46 -4.87 -7.16 2.21
N PHE A 47 -5.41 -7.47 3.39
CA PHE A 47 -5.87 -6.46 4.35
C PHE A 47 -4.82 -6.27 5.43
N ALA A 48 -4.43 -5.04 5.72
CA ALA A 48 -3.46 -4.71 6.74
C ALA A 48 -3.98 -3.64 7.69
N ILE A 49 -3.58 -3.75 8.95
CA ILE A 49 -3.77 -2.70 9.95
C ILE A 49 -2.48 -2.41 10.69
N SER A 50 -2.29 -1.16 11.11
CA SER A 50 -1.15 -0.78 11.96
C SER A 50 -1.49 0.29 12.98
N GLN A 51 -0.83 0.23 14.13
CA GLN A 51 -0.92 1.25 15.18
C GLN A 51 0.45 1.93 15.32
N ARG A 52 0.67 3.02 14.57
CA ARG A 52 1.98 3.68 14.45
C ARG A 52 1.96 5.20 14.67
N GLY A 53 0.90 5.71 15.31
CA GLY A 53 0.77 7.13 15.65
C GLY A 53 0.26 8.01 14.50
N GLU A 54 -0.13 7.42 13.38
CA GLU A 54 -0.85 8.11 12.31
C GLU A 54 -2.33 8.31 12.67
N MET A 55 -2.98 9.24 11.97
CA MET A 55 -4.42 9.45 12.12
C MET A 55 -5.19 8.17 11.76
N PRO A 56 -6.11 7.70 12.61
CA PRO A 56 -6.92 6.51 12.33
C PRO A 56 -7.77 6.70 11.08
N GLY A 57 -7.90 5.63 10.29
CA GLY A 57 -8.66 5.63 9.06
C GLY A 57 -7.90 4.99 7.90
N LEU A 58 -8.40 5.24 6.68
CA LEU A 58 -7.75 4.75 5.46
C LEU A 58 -6.35 5.36 5.36
N ASN A 59 -5.33 4.51 5.38
CA ASN A 59 -3.95 4.93 5.19
C ASN A 59 -3.63 5.01 3.69
N HIS A 60 -3.78 3.87 2.99
CA HIS A 60 -3.64 3.79 1.55
C HIS A 60 -4.41 2.59 0.98
N LEU A 61 -4.58 2.63 -0.34
CA LEU A 61 -5.09 1.52 -1.13
C LEU A 61 -3.96 0.96 -1.99
N GLY A 62 -4.14 -0.25 -2.52
CA GLY A 62 -3.18 -0.75 -3.47
C GLY A 62 -3.61 -1.96 -4.29
N ILE A 63 -2.73 -2.34 -5.20
CA ILE A 63 -2.86 -3.53 -6.05
C ILE A 63 -1.57 -4.33 -5.93
N GLN A 64 -1.67 -5.50 -5.31
CA GLN A 64 -0.58 -6.46 -5.26
C GLN A 64 -0.56 -7.29 -6.55
N ALA A 65 0.53 -7.19 -7.29
CA ALA A 65 0.88 -8.03 -8.43
C ALA A 65 1.47 -9.37 -7.95
N GLU A 66 1.32 -10.41 -8.77
CA GLU A 66 1.89 -11.74 -8.49
C GLU A 66 3.17 -12.02 -9.28
N ASN A 67 3.47 -11.19 -10.29
CA ASN A 67 4.68 -11.29 -11.11
C ASN A 67 5.01 -9.94 -11.75
N ASP A 68 6.22 -9.85 -12.30
CA ASP A 68 6.75 -8.63 -12.93
C ASP A 68 5.89 -8.14 -14.11
N GLY A 69 5.29 -9.08 -14.85
CA GLY A 69 4.43 -8.75 -15.99
C GLY A 69 3.17 -8.01 -15.54
N GLU A 70 2.52 -8.47 -14.47
CA GLU A 70 1.38 -7.79 -13.87
C GLU A 70 1.76 -6.43 -13.28
N LEU A 71 2.94 -6.29 -12.64
CA LEU A 71 3.40 -5.01 -12.10
C LEU A 71 3.68 -3.99 -13.22
N THR A 72 4.36 -4.43 -14.28
CA THR A 72 4.66 -3.62 -15.48
C THR A 72 3.38 -3.17 -16.19
N GLU A 73 2.38 -4.04 -16.28
CA GLU A 73 1.07 -3.71 -16.84
C GLU A 73 0.39 -2.59 -16.06
N ILE A 74 0.43 -2.63 -14.72
CA ILE A 74 -0.16 -1.59 -13.87
C ILE A 74 0.62 -0.28 -14.02
N LYS A 75 1.95 -0.32 -13.97
CA LYS A 75 2.81 0.86 -14.16
C LYS A 75 2.47 1.60 -15.45
N THR A 76 2.35 0.85 -16.55
CA THR A 76 2.00 1.41 -17.87
C THR A 76 0.66 2.18 -17.83
N ARG A 77 -0.33 1.70 -17.06
CA ARG A 77 -1.62 2.38 -16.90
C ARG A 77 -1.50 3.66 -16.05
N LEU A 78 -0.67 3.63 -15.01
CA LEU A 78 -0.40 4.80 -14.18
C LEU A 78 0.29 5.92 -14.98
N ASP A 79 1.30 5.55 -15.77
CA ASP A 79 2.01 6.47 -16.67
C ASP A 79 1.03 7.09 -17.70
N ALA A 80 0.17 6.26 -18.30
CA ALA A 80 -0.85 6.71 -19.25
C ALA A 80 -1.92 7.62 -18.61
N ALA A 81 -2.19 7.47 -17.31
CA ALA A 81 -3.10 8.34 -16.57
C ALA A 81 -2.49 9.73 -16.26
N GLY A 82 -1.20 9.93 -16.59
CA GLY A 82 -0.47 11.18 -16.34
C GLY A 82 -0.21 11.43 -14.86
N MET A 83 -0.16 10.36 -14.05
CA MET A 83 0.15 10.47 -12.63
C MET A 83 1.66 10.54 -12.44
N ALA A 84 2.13 11.37 -11.52
CA ALA A 84 3.52 11.31 -11.09
C ALA A 84 3.72 10.03 -10.28
N VAL A 85 4.52 9.11 -10.81
CA VAL A 85 4.79 7.81 -10.19
C VAL A 85 6.10 7.88 -9.42
N LEU A 86 6.04 7.67 -8.11
CA LEU A 86 7.24 7.40 -7.31
C LEU A 86 7.51 5.89 -7.38
N THR A 87 8.68 5.51 -7.91
CA THR A 87 9.09 4.11 -8.01
C THR A 87 10.14 3.77 -6.97
N GLU A 88 9.92 2.68 -6.25
CA GLU A 88 10.87 2.14 -5.28
C GLU A 88 11.17 0.68 -5.65
N THR A 89 12.43 0.30 -5.72
CA THR A 89 12.86 -1.04 -6.14
C THR A 89 13.61 -1.72 -5.00
N GLY A 90 13.22 -2.95 -4.67
CA GLY A 90 13.85 -3.76 -3.63
C GLY A 90 13.74 -3.19 -2.21
N THR A 91 12.74 -2.36 -1.96
CA THR A 91 12.57 -1.66 -0.67
C THR A 91 11.93 -2.58 0.37
N THR A 92 12.45 -2.54 1.61
CA THR A 92 11.84 -3.21 2.76
C THR A 92 10.80 -2.33 3.43
N CYS A 93 9.57 -2.83 3.50
CA CYS A 93 8.41 -2.17 4.08
C CYS A 93 7.43 -3.18 4.67
N CYS A 94 6.84 -2.88 5.82
CA CYS A 94 5.80 -3.71 6.44
C CYS A 94 6.20 -5.20 6.53
N TYR A 95 7.47 -5.48 6.87
CA TYR A 95 8.03 -6.84 6.95
C TYR A 95 8.10 -7.60 5.61
N ALA A 96 8.16 -6.88 4.49
CA ALA A 96 8.33 -7.45 3.16
C ALA A 96 9.33 -6.63 2.33
N LYS A 97 10.11 -7.30 1.49
CA LYS A 97 10.88 -6.67 0.42
C LYS A 97 10.05 -6.65 -0.84
N SER A 98 9.86 -5.49 -1.45
CA SER A 98 8.99 -5.35 -2.63
C SER A 98 9.52 -4.34 -3.64
N ASP A 99 9.09 -4.52 -4.89
CA ASP A 99 9.11 -3.46 -5.90
C ASP A 99 7.76 -2.75 -5.87
N LYS A 100 7.77 -1.41 -5.92
CA LYS A 100 6.60 -0.57 -5.66
C LYS A 100 6.51 0.60 -6.63
N HIS A 101 5.29 0.97 -6.96
CA HIS A 101 4.94 2.22 -7.63
C HIS A 101 3.83 2.90 -6.84
N TRP A 102 4.10 4.14 -6.42
CA TRP A 102 3.16 4.98 -5.67
C TRP A 102 2.63 6.10 -6.55
N VAL A 103 1.32 6.36 -6.41
CA VAL A 103 0.65 7.54 -6.94
C VAL A 103 -0.33 8.07 -5.89
N GLN A 104 -0.82 9.29 -6.11
CA GLN A 104 -1.94 9.84 -5.37
C GLN A 104 -3.09 10.10 -6.34
N ASP A 105 -4.29 9.68 -5.98
CA ASP A 105 -5.47 9.86 -6.83
C ASP A 105 -6.00 11.31 -6.77
N PRO A 106 -6.98 11.68 -7.63
CA PRO A 106 -7.52 13.03 -7.63
C PRO A 106 -8.19 13.48 -6.32
N SER A 107 -8.53 12.55 -5.42
CA SER A 107 -9.11 12.83 -4.10
C SER A 107 -8.06 12.89 -2.99
N GLY A 108 -6.79 12.68 -3.31
CA GLY A 108 -5.70 12.68 -2.36
C GLY A 108 -5.43 11.33 -1.70
N ILE A 109 -6.07 10.23 -2.15
CA ILE A 109 -5.81 8.90 -1.59
C ILE A 109 -4.50 8.36 -2.17
N ALA A 110 -3.61 7.88 -1.32
CA ALA A 110 -2.40 7.20 -1.75
C ALA A 110 -2.72 5.80 -2.29
N TRP A 111 -2.14 5.48 -3.44
CA TRP A 111 -2.24 4.18 -4.09
C TRP A 111 -0.85 3.57 -4.27
N GLU A 112 -0.70 2.33 -3.79
CA GLU A 112 0.50 1.51 -3.95
C GLU A 112 0.24 0.38 -4.94
N THR A 113 1.15 0.13 -5.86
CA THR A 113 1.13 -1.09 -6.68
C THR A 113 2.45 -1.79 -6.51
N TYR A 114 2.44 -3.06 -6.15
CA TYR A 114 3.67 -3.72 -5.70
C TYR A 114 3.73 -5.20 -6.02
N LEU A 115 4.96 -5.72 -6.09
CA LEU A 115 5.30 -7.13 -6.11
C LEU A 115 6.14 -7.47 -4.88
N THR A 116 5.66 -8.37 -4.03
CA THR A 116 6.45 -8.87 -2.90
C THR A 116 7.48 -9.87 -3.40
N LEU A 117 8.75 -9.58 -3.11
CA LEU A 117 9.90 -10.39 -3.48
C LEU A 117 10.32 -11.34 -2.34
N ASP A 118 10.27 -10.87 -1.10
CA ASP A 118 10.65 -11.66 0.08
C ASP A 118 9.98 -11.14 1.36
N SER A 119 10.00 -11.93 2.42
CA SER A 119 9.73 -11.48 3.78
C SER A 119 10.94 -10.73 4.37
N ALA A 120 10.70 -9.83 5.32
CA ALA A 120 11.74 -9.07 6.00
C ALA A 120 11.55 -9.08 7.53
N PRO A 121 12.64 -9.09 8.32
CA PRO A 121 12.54 -9.11 9.78
C PRO A 121 12.14 -7.76 10.37
N THR A 122 12.34 -6.67 9.63
CA THR A 122 12.09 -5.29 10.07
C THR A 122 10.93 -4.65 9.35
N PHE A 123 10.29 -3.68 10.00
CA PHE A 123 9.18 -2.94 9.43
C PHE A 123 9.64 -2.01 8.29
N ASN A 124 10.75 -1.29 8.46
CA ASN A 124 11.36 -0.44 7.43
C ASN A 124 12.78 -0.93 7.12
N ALA A 125 13.33 -0.49 5.98
CA ALA A 125 14.76 -0.57 5.74
C ALA A 125 15.53 0.25 6.80
N PRO A 126 16.72 -0.19 7.24
CA PRO A 126 17.51 0.48 8.29
C PRO A 126 17.83 1.95 7.98
N ASP A 127 17.97 2.30 6.69
CA ASP A 127 18.34 3.63 6.20
C ASP A 127 17.19 4.35 5.46
N ALA A 128 15.93 4.00 5.74
CA ALA A 128 14.79 4.63 5.09
C ALA A 128 14.64 6.10 5.53
N ALA A 129 14.97 7.03 4.63
CA ALA A 129 14.86 8.49 4.83
C ALA A 129 13.40 9.02 4.86
N SER A 130 12.42 8.18 4.56
CA SER A 130 10.99 8.54 4.47
C SER A 130 10.12 7.44 5.13
N PRO A 131 8.99 7.79 5.77
CA PRO A 131 8.04 6.79 6.26
C PRO A 131 7.53 5.93 5.10
N CYS A 132 7.73 4.61 5.22
CA CYS A 132 7.47 3.66 4.14
C CYS A 132 5.98 3.43 3.85
N CYS A 133 5.08 3.86 4.75
CA CYS A 133 3.65 3.54 4.66
C CYS A 133 2.89 4.41 3.68
N VAL A 134 3.30 5.67 3.50
CA VAL A 134 2.85 6.58 2.42
C VAL A 134 3.96 7.61 2.22
N PRO A 135 4.47 7.82 1.00
CA PRO A 135 5.40 8.92 0.73
C PRO A 135 4.76 10.26 1.09
N SER A 136 5.51 11.20 1.68
CA SER A 136 4.99 12.54 1.96
C SER A 136 4.46 13.19 0.67
N ALA A 137 3.32 13.87 0.73
CA ALA A 137 2.62 14.42 -0.45
C ALA A 137 3.51 15.33 -1.32
N GLU A 138 4.56 15.93 -0.75
CA GLU A 138 5.55 16.73 -1.48
C GLU A 138 6.39 15.92 -2.49
N THR A 139 6.53 14.60 -2.28
CA THR A 139 7.28 13.69 -3.17
C THR A 139 6.45 13.14 -4.32
N VAL A 140 5.12 13.30 -4.29
CA VAL A 140 4.20 12.93 -5.37
C VAL A 140 3.62 14.21 -5.97
N SER A 141 4.41 14.87 -6.82
CA SER A 141 4.01 16.13 -7.45
C SER A 141 3.03 15.89 -8.60
N PHE A 142 1.78 16.33 -8.44
CA PHE A 142 0.86 16.43 -9.58
C PHE A 142 1.40 17.48 -10.56
N ALA A 143 1.79 17.07 -11.77
CA ALA A 143 1.83 18.01 -12.87
C ALA A 143 0.40 18.53 -13.08
N PRO A 144 0.13 19.85 -12.95
CA PRO A 144 -1.20 20.37 -13.19
C PRO A 144 -1.60 20.00 -14.62
N ARG A 145 -2.71 19.27 -14.78
CA ARG A 145 -3.30 19.02 -16.11
C ARG A 145 -3.39 20.38 -16.80
N LYS A 146 -2.71 20.53 -17.95
CA LYS A 146 -2.95 21.68 -18.83
C LYS A 146 -4.46 21.72 -19.04
N LYS A 147 -5.11 22.79 -18.59
CA LYS A 147 -6.53 23.02 -18.87
C LYS A 147 -6.69 22.91 -20.37
N ALA A 148 -7.32 21.83 -20.83
CA ALA A 148 -7.83 21.77 -22.19
C ALA A 148 -8.87 22.90 -22.25
N SER A 149 -8.49 24.00 -22.89
CA SER A 149 -9.39 25.08 -23.25
C SER A 149 -10.56 24.46 -24.00
N CYS A 150 -11.73 24.41 -23.38
CA CYS A 150 -12.96 24.18 -24.14
C CYS A 150 -13.18 25.44 -24.97
N GLY A 151 -12.93 25.31 -26.28
CA GLY A 151 -13.36 26.26 -27.30
C GLY A 151 -14.69 25.85 -27.89
#